data_AF-A0A349W3N9-F1
#
_entry.id   AF-A0A349W3N9-F1
#
_cell.length_a   1.000
_cell.length_b   1.000
_cell.length_c   1.000
_cell.angle_alpha   90.00
_cell.angle_beta   90.00
_cell.angle_gamma   90.00
#
_symmetry.space_group_name_H-M   'P 1'
#
loop_
_entity.id
_entity.type
_entity.pdbx_description
1 polymer ?
#
loop_
_entity_poly.entity_id
_entity_poly.type
_entity_poly.pdbx_seq_one_letter_code
_entity_poly.pdbx_strand_id
1 'polypeptide(L)'
;QYDFFNKECFGSLYLEDSKEIDLTTVSLFKQKGFMDKLGNKEDFLKIALFDIWLANEDRNHNNFNLLLHASSEKLNFLYAIDHVNIFNSSFLDYGIAELTEDDSIIKTELAKILFGGKRKLPAIVENLVQNFYLCTSECKERLDEIIALVPDSWNLNTEDLRKRIRKNVFTEDWNETCVNYFRMFIQSFIVN
;
A
#
# COMPACT_ATOMS: atom_id res chain seq x y z
N GLN A 1 0.94 33.81 -21.53
CA GLN A 1 0.10 33.04 -20.58
C GLN A 1 0.63 31.63 -20.62
N TYR A 2 1.01 31.04 -19.49
CA TYR A 2 1.65 29.71 -19.52
C TYR A 2 0.57 28.63 -19.58
N ASP A 3 0.57 27.86 -20.68
CA ASP A 3 -0.39 26.80 -21.00
C ASP A 3 -0.14 25.48 -20.23
N PHE A 4 0.32 25.56 -18.98
CA PHE A 4 0.74 24.37 -18.22
C PHE A 4 -0.37 23.35 -17.97
N PHE A 5 -1.64 23.78 -18.02
CA PHE A 5 -2.83 22.94 -17.80
C PHE A 5 -3.63 22.65 -19.08
N ASN A 6 -3.11 22.99 -20.27
CA ASN A 6 -3.79 22.68 -21.54
C ASN A 6 -3.53 21.25 -22.05
N LYS A 7 -2.86 20.42 -21.25
CA LYS A 7 -2.60 19.00 -21.51
C LYS A 7 -3.27 18.16 -20.43
N GLU A 8 -3.56 16.89 -20.74
CA GLU A 8 -4.06 15.95 -19.73
C GLU A 8 -3.03 15.81 -18.61
N CYS A 9 -3.49 16.04 -17.38
CA CYS A 9 -2.68 16.04 -16.17
C CYS A 9 -3.29 15.06 -15.17
N PHE A 10 -2.42 14.42 -14.40
CA PHE A 10 -2.82 13.71 -13.19
C PHE A 10 -2.91 14.69 -12.02
N GLY A 11 -3.97 14.57 -11.22
CA GLY A 11 -4.16 15.32 -9.99
C GLY A 11 -4.53 14.39 -8.85
N SER A 12 -3.95 14.60 -7.69
CA SER A 12 -4.33 13.92 -6.45
C SER A 12 -5.36 14.75 -5.67
N LEU A 13 -6.18 14.06 -4.87
CA LEU A 13 -7.06 14.73 -3.91
C LEU A 13 -6.20 15.45 -2.86
N TYR A 14 -6.43 16.74 -2.67
CA TYR A 14 -5.83 17.47 -1.56
C TYR A 14 -6.54 17.10 -0.25
N LEU A 15 -5.77 16.62 0.73
CA LEU A 15 -6.25 16.30 2.07
C LEU A 15 -5.80 17.39 3.04
N GLU A 16 -6.74 18.27 3.40
CA GLU A 16 -6.56 19.25 4.48
C GLU A 16 -6.30 18.51 5.81
N ASP A 17 -5.63 19.16 6.76
CA ASP A 17 -5.29 18.60 8.08
C ASP A 17 -4.55 17.24 8.00
N SER A 18 -3.72 17.07 6.97
CA SER A 18 -2.84 15.91 6.82
C SER A 18 -1.37 16.27 7.04
N LYS A 19 -0.63 15.32 7.60
CA LYS A 19 0.81 15.42 7.80
C LYS A 19 1.48 14.12 7.39
N GLU A 20 2.57 14.22 6.66
CA GLU A 20 3.39 13.07 6.31
C GLU A 20 3.94 12.38 7.57
N ILE A 21 3.94 11.05 7.55
CA ILE A 21 4.53 10.25 8.59
C ILE A 21 6.03 10.14 8.33
N ASP A 22 6.80 10.68 9.27
CA ASP A 22 8.24 10.51 9.33
C ASP A 22 8.66 10.00 10.72
N LEU A 23 9.97 9.78 10.91
CA LEU A 23 10.53 9.32 12.19
C LEU A 23 10.19 10.24 13.37
N THR A 24 9.95 11.54 13.14
CA THR A 24 9.56 12.49 14.20
C THR A 24 8.12 12.24 14.65
N THR A 25 7.23 11.91 13.72
CA THR A 25 5.82 11.61 14.00
C THR A 25 5.60 10.24 14.63
N VAL A 26 6.47 9.25 14.36
CA VAL A 26 6.39 7.89 14.95
C VAL A 26 6.33 7.93 16.48
N SER A 27 7.00 8.91 17.10
CA SER A 27 6.98 9.10 18.55
C SER A 27 5.59 9.36 19.12
N LEU A 28 4.68 9.98 18.35
CA LEU A 28 3.29 10.26 18.75
C LEU A 28 2.49 8.97 18.96
N PHE A 29 2.75 7.92 18.17
CA PHE A 29 2.08 6.63 18.27
C PHE A 29 2.44 5.86 19.55
N LYS A 30 3.48 6.27 20.29
CA LYS A 30 3.75 5.70 21.62
C LYS A 30 2.79 6.22 22.69
N GLN A 31 2.11 7.35 22.42
CA GLN A 31 1.17 7.94 23.36
C GLN A 31 -0.20 7.25 23.26
N LYS A 32 -0.65 6.65 24.36
CA LYS A 32 -1.92 5.90 24.40
C LYS A 32 -3.11 6.74 23.89
N GLY A 33 -3.23 8.00 24.33
CA GLY A 33 -4.33 8.87 23.92
C GLY A 33 -4.35 9.22 22.43
N PHE A 34 -3.18 9.21 21.77
CA PHE A 34 -3.10 9.35 20.32
C PHE A 34 -3.49 8.04 19.62
N MET A 35 -2.99 6.91 20.11
CA MET A 35 -3.32 5.58 19.61
C MET A 35 -4.80 5.25 19.71
N ASP A 36 -5.49 5.71 20.74
CA ASP A 36 -6.93 5.48 20.92
C ASP A 36 -7.78 6.28 19.94
N LYS A 37 -7.20 7.30 19.29
CA LYS A 37 -7.85 8.12 18.25
C LYS A 37 -7.58 7.63 16.82
N LEU A 38 -6.76 6.61 16.63
CA LEU A 38 -6.53 6.05 15.30
C LEU A 38 -7.76 5.23 14.89
N GLY A 39 -8.53 5.74 13.91
CA GLY A 39 -9.85 5.22 13.55
C GLY A 39 -9.80 3.79 13.03
N ASN A 40 -8.79 3.46 12.23
CA ASN A 40 -8.54 2.10 11.78
C ASN A 40 -7.03 1.82 11.71
N LYS A 41 -6.55 1.01 12.65
CA LYS A 41 -5.12 0.65 12.71
C LYS A 41 -4.77 -0.36 11.63
N GLU A 42 -5.72 -1.23 11.30
CA GLU A 42 -5.55 -2.36 10.38
C GLU A 42 -5.22 -1.88 8.96
N ASP A 43 -5.58 -0.65 8.62
CA ASP A 43 -5.21 0.00 7.37
C ASP A 43 -3.70 0.02 7.15
N PHE A 44 -2.89 0.14 8.20
CA PHE A 44 -1.43 0.05 8.06
C PHE A 44 -0.99 -1.31 7.48
N LEU A 45 -1.54 -2.42 7.99
CA LEU A 45 -1.21 -3.76 7.49
C LEU A 45 -1.88 -4.04 6.15
N LYS A 46 -3.06 -3.46 5.90
CA LYS A 46 -3.72 -3.51 4.59
C LYS A 46 -2.86 -2.85 3.51
N ILE A 47 -2.31 -1.67 3.80
CA ILE A 47 -1.38 -0.96 2.92
C ILE A 47 -0.12 -1.81 2.71
N ALA A 48 0.46 -2.38 3.77
CA ALA A 48 1.63 -3.24 3.64
C ALA A 48 1.39 -4.48 2.77
N LEU A 49 0.22 -5.12 2.89
CA LEU A 49 -0.16 -6.25 2.04
C LEU A 49 -0.37 -5.81 0.58
N PHE A 50 -0.92 -4.62 0.37
CA PHE A 50 -1.04 -4.04 -0.98
C PHE A 50 0.32 -3.74 -1.60
N ASP A 51 1.28 -3.22 -0.83
CA ASP A 51 2.65 -2.99 -1.30
C ASP A 51 3.36 -4.29 -1.66
N ILE A 52 3.20 -5.35 -0.86
CA ILE A 52 3.73 -6.68 -1.20
C ILE A 52 3.09 -7.18 -2.51
N TRP A 53 1.78 -7.02 -2.66
CA TRP A 53 1.06 -7.49 -3.84
C TRP A 53 1.47 -6.79 -5.15
N LEU A 54 1.66 -5.46 -5.10
CA LEU A 54 2.10 -4.70 -6.25
C LEU A 54 3.61 -4.56 -6.34
N ALA A 55 4.38 -5.18 -5.43
CA ALA A 55 5.82 -5.03 -5.33
C ALA A 55 6.27 -3.55 -5.33
N ASN A 56 5.73 -2.77 -4.39
CA ASN A 56 6.10 -1.37 -4.19
C ASN A 56 7.35 -1.24 -3.33
N GLU A 57 8.46 -0.80 -3.91
CA GLU A 57 9.76 -0.74 -3.24
C GLU A 57 10.01 0.58 -2.49
N ASP A 58 9.17 1.59 -2.71
CA ASP A 58 9.38 2.94 -2.18
C ASP A 58 8.66 3.20 -0.85
N ARG A 59 7.91 2.22 -0.34
CA ARG A 59 7.26 2.31 0.98
C ARG A 59 7.96 1.42 2.01
N ASN A 60 8.95 1.99 2.68
CA ASN A 60 9.86 1.28 3.58
C ASN A 60 10.23 2.09 4.84
N HIS A 61 11.25 1.64 5.57
CA HIS A 61 11.68 2.25 6.83
C HIS A 61 12.31 3.64 6.70
N ASN A 62 12.84 3.98 5.52
CA ASN A 62 13.40 5.30 5.23
C ASN A 62 12.37 6.23 4.57
N ASN A 63 11.41 5.66 3.85
CA ASN A 63 10.36 6.41 3.18
C ASN A 63 8.99 5.80 3.48
N PHE A 64 8.21 6.40 4.38
CA PHE A 64 6.89 5.87 4.72
C PHE A 64 5.90 6.07 3.59
N ASN A 65 5.98 7.16 2.81
CA ASN A 65 4.96 7.51 1.83
C ASN A 65 3.52 7.35 2.37
N LEU A 66 3.32 7.77 3.64
CA LEU A 66 2.06 7.73 4.35
C LEU A 66 1.69 9.13 4.84
N LEU A 67 0.42 9.48 4.71
CA LEU A 67 -0.17 10.64 5.37
C LEU A 67 -0.96 10.21 6.60
N LEU A 68 -0.79 10.95 7.68
CA LEU A 68 -1.66 10.97 8.83
C LEU A 68 -2.67 12.10 8.65
N HIS A 69 -3.94 11.76 8.42
CA HIS A 69 -5.03 12.72 8.28
C HIS A 69 -5.84 12.78 9.58
N ALA A 70 -6.01 13.99 10.14
CA ALA A 70 -6.89 14.23 11.26
C ALA A 70 -8.29 14.62 10.76
N SER A 71 -9.29 13.78 11.02
CA SER A 71 -10.67 14.06 10.63
C SER A 71 -11.33 15.07 11.57
N SER A 72 -12.44 15.66 11.09
CA SER A 72 -13.30 16.55 11.87
C SER A 72 -13.88 15.91 13.13
N GLU A 73 -13.98 14.57 13.16
CA GLU A 73 -14.45 13.79 14.32
C GLU A 73 -13.34 13.49 15.34
N LYS A 74 -12.16 14.09 15.19
CA LYS A 74 -10.96 13.87 16.03
C LYS A 74 -10.42 12.44 15.96
N LEU A 75 -10.71 11.73 14.88
CA LEU A 75 -10.07 10.46 14.54
C LEU A 75 -8.93 10.70 13.56
N ASN A 76 -7.88 9.91 13.68
CA ASN A 76 -6.75 9.93 12.76
C ASN A 76 -6.88 8.75 11.79
N PHE A 77 -6.47 8.95 10.54
CA PHE A 77 -6.48 7.95 9.47
C PHE A 77 -5.14 7.91 8.75
N LEU A 78 -4.78 6.74 8.23
CA LEU A 78 -3.57 6.53 7.45
C LEU A 78 -3.93 6.47 5.96
N TYR A 79 -3.24 7.26 5.15
CA TYR A 79 -3.39 7.24 3.69
C TYR A 79 -2.06 6.92 3.03
N ALA A 80 -2.07 5.92 2.15
CA ALA A 80 -0.95 5.63 1.27
C ALA A 80 -0.88 6.67 0.15
N ILE A 81 0.31 7.22 -0.09
CA ILE A 81 0.60 8.10 -1.21
C ILE A 81 1.78 7.55 -2.00
N ASP A 82 2.05 8.18 -3.15
CA ASP A 82 3.20 7.93 -4.01
C ASP A 82 3.45 6.45 -4.34
N HIS A 83 2.70 5.94 -5.32
CA HIS A 83 2.79 4.55 -5.79
C HIS A 83 3.63 4.43 -7.07
N VAL A 84 4.55 5.37 -7.33
CA VAL A 84 5.29 5.42 -8.59
C VAL A 84 6.19 4.20 -8.81
N ASN A 85 6.70 3.60 -7.72
CA ASN A 85 7.65 2.50 -7.73
C ASN A 85 7.00 1.12 -7.47
N ILE A 86 5.74 0.97 -7.86
CA ILE A 86 5.11 -0.36 -7.98
C ILE A 86 5.76 -1.17 -9.11
N PHE A 87 5.55 -2.48 -9.09
CA PHE A 87 6.09 -3.45 -10.05
C PHE A 87 7.62 -3.48 -10.07
N ASN A 88 8.25 -3.38 -8.89
CA ASN A 88 9.70 -3.31 -8.73
C ASN A 88 10.33 -2.19 -9.59
N SER A 89 9.60 -1.08 -9.77
CA SER A 89 9.98 0.04 -10.65
C SER A 89 10.24 -0.35 -12.13
N SER A 90 9.79 -1.53 -12.55
CA SER A 90 10.20 -2.15 -13.83
C SER A 90 9.10 -2.18 -14.89
N PHE A 91 7.92 -1.64 -14.60
CA PHE A 91 6.73 -1.73 -15.47
C PHE A 91 6.44 -3.16 -15.98
N LEU A 92 6.80 -4.16 -15.18
CA LEU A 92 6.66 -5.58 -15.48
C LEU A 92 7.42 -6.04 -16.75
N ASP A 93 8.42 -5.29 -17.21
CA ASP A 93 9.27 -5.67 -18.36
C ASP A 93 9.97 -7.02 -18.14
N TYR A 94 10.34 -7.31 -16.88
CA TYR A 94 11.06 -8.52 -16.47
C TYR A 94 10.22 -9.46 -15.59
N GLY A 95 8.92 -9.17 -15.46
CA GLY A 95 8.03 -9.83 -14.51
C GLY A 95 7.89 -9.04 -13.20
N ILE A 96 7.36 -9.70 -12.17
CA ILE A 96 7.24 -9.17 -10.81
C ILE A 96 8.07 -10.04 -9.87
N ALA A 97 8.69 -9.41 -8.88
CA ALA A 97 9.53 -10.07 -7.89
C ALA A 97 9.11 -9.66 -6.48
N GLU A 98 9.38 -10.54 -5.51
CA GLU A 98 9.05 -10.31 -4.11
C GLU A 98 9.83 -9.13 -3.52
N LEU A 99 9.16 -8.38 -2.64
CA LEU A 99 9.83 -7.38 -1.82
C LEU A 99 10.80 -8.03 -0.84
N THR A 100 11.94 -7.38 -0.62
CA THR A 100 12.81 -7.75 0.49
C THR A 100 12.25 -7.23 1.81
N GLU A 101 12.84 -7.69 2.91
CA GLU A 101 12.46 -7.19 4.24
C GLU A 101 12.76 -5.69 4.41
N ASP A 102 13.76 -5.15 3.70
CA ASP A 102 14.14 -3.75 3.79
C ASP A 102 13.21 -2.84 2.97
N ASP A 103 12.54 -3.40 1.96
CA ASP A 103 11.56 -2.70 1.13
C ASP A 103 10.17 -2.68 1.77
N SER A 104 9.95 -3.42 2.86
CA SER A 104 8.63 -3.53 3.49
C SER A 104 8.46 -2.59 4.67
N ILE A 105 7.37 -1.82 4.66
CA ILE A 105 6.93 -1.01 5.80
C ILE A 105 6.58 -1.84 7.06
N ILE A 106 6.45 -3.16 6.94
CA ILE A 106 6.26 -4.07 8.09
C ILE A 106 7.51 -4.08 8.97
N LYS A 107 8.72 -3.95 8.39
CA LYS A 107 10.00 -3.85 9.12
C LYS A 107 10.23 -2.41 9.61
N THR A 108 9.24 -1.86 10.32
CA THR A 108 9.33 -0.52 10.92
C THR A 108 8.97 -0.54 12.40
N GLU A 109 9.52 0.39 13.15
CA GLU A 109 9.13 0.61 14.56
C GLU A 109 7.64 0.99 14.67
N LEU A 110 7.08 1.66 13.65
CA LEU A 110 5.66 1.97 13.61
C LEU A 110 4.80 0.69 13.61
N ALA A 111 5.15 -0.31 12.80
CA ALA A 111 4.46 -1.60 12.78
C ALA A 111 4.44 -2.26 14.18
N LYS A 112 5.59 -2.29 14.86
CA LYS A 112 5.72 -2.80 16.23
C LYS A 112 4.89 -2.00 17.23
N ILE A 113 4.88 -0.67 17.15
CA ILE A 113 4.08 0.18 18.06
C ILE A 113 2.58 -0.08 17.87
N LEU A 114 2.14 -0.24 16.62
CA LEU A 114 0.73 -0.45 16.30
C LEU A 114 0.23 -1.83 16.74
N PHE A 115 1.04 -2.88 16.53
CA PHE A 115 0.59 -4.27 16.61
C PHE A 115 1.35 -5.17 17.61
N GLY A 116 2.43 -4.69 18.21
CA GLY A 116 3.24 -5.43 19.18
C GLY A 116 2.43 -5.84 20.41
N GLY A 117 2.54 -7.12 20.79
CA GLY A 117 1.85 -7.69 21.95
C GLY A 117 0.32 -7.72 21.85
N LYS A 118 -0.27 -7.49 20.67
CA LYS A 118 -1.73 -7.48 20.49
C LYS A 118 -2.26 -8.90 20.31
N ARG A 119 -3.05 -9.37 21.28
CA ARG A 119 -3.74 -10.68 21.22
C ARG A 119 -4.62 -10.88 19.98
N LYS A 120 -5.10 -9.79 19.37
CA LYS A 120 -5.98 -9.84 18.18
C LYS A 120 -5.23 -9.89 16.85
N LEU A 121 -3.90 -9.73 16.83
CA LEU A 121 -3.12 -9.68 15.58
C LEU A 121 -3.37 -10.88 14.65
N PRO A 122 -3.42 -12.15 15.13
CA PRO A 122 -3.71 -13.28 14.24
C PRO A 122 -5.07 -13.18 13.53
N ALA A 123 -6.10 -12.68 14.22
CA ALA A 123 -7.43 -12.50 13.64
C ALA A 123 -7.46 -11.35 12.62
N ILE A 124 -6.72 -10.27 12.88
CA ILE A 124 -6.56 -9.14 11.93
C ILE A 124 -5.88 -9.63 10.66
N VAL A 125 -4.76 -10.34 10.79
CA VAL A 125 -4.02 -10.90 9.64
C VAL A 125 -4.90 -11.83 8.81
N GLU A 126 -5.67 -12.70 9.46
CA GLU A 126 -6.57 -13.61 8.75
C GLU A 126 -7.68 -12.87 8.00
N ASN A 127 -8.29 -11.86 8.63
CA ASN A 127 -9.31 -11.05 7.96
C ASN A 127 -8.74 -10.29 6.75
N LEU A 128 -7.53 -9.73 6.88
CA LEU A 128 -6.85 -9.05 5.79
C LEU A 128 -6.53 -9.99 4.62
N VAL A 129 -6.08 -11.23 4.91
CA VAL A 129 -5.81 -12.24 3.88
C VAL A 129 -7.10 -12.66 3.16
N GLN A 130 -8.22 -12.82 3.87
CA GLN A 130 -9.50 -13.12 3.24
C GLN A 130 -9.97 -11.98 2.33
N ASN A 131 -9.90 -10.74 2.84
CA ASN A 131 -10.24 -9.55 2.06
C ASN A 131 -9.31 -9.37 0.85
N PHE A 132 -8.03 -9.73 0.99
CA PHE A 132 -7.07 -9.65 -0.09
C PHE A 132 -7.49 -10.49 -1.30
N TYR A 133 -7.87 -11.75 -1.11
CA TYR A 133 -8.34 -12.58 -2.22
C TYR A 133 -9.63 -12.04 -2.87
N LEU A 134 -10.56 -11.49 -2.08
CA LEU A 134 -11.76 -10.85 -2.62
C LEU A 134 -11.42 -9.62 -3.45
N CYS A 135 -10.59 -8.72 -2.92
CA CYS A 135 -10.19 -7.49 -3.60
C CYS A 135 -9.35 -7.75 -4.85
N THR A 136 -8.42 -8.70 -4.83
CA THR A 136 -7.60 -9.01 -6.02
C THR A 136 -8.44 -9.65 -7.12
N SER A 137 -9.43 -10.47 -6.78
CA SER A 137 -10.40 -11.00 -7.74
C SER A 137 -11.23 -9.88 -8.37
N GLU A 138 -11.77 -8.96 -7.56
CA GLU A 138 -12.54 -7.82 -8.06
C GLU A 138 -11.69 -6.91 -8.96
N CYS A 139 -10.45 -6.61 -8.57
CA CYS A 139 -9.52 -5.85 -9.40
C CYS A 139 -9.20 -6.55 -10.73
N LYS A 140 -9.10 -7.88 -10.73
CA LYS A 140 -8.86 -8.68 -11.95
C LYS A 140 -10.03 -8.58 -12.92
N GLU A 141 -11.25 -8.71 -12.40
CA GLU A 141 -12.49 -8.61 -13.17
C GLU A 141 -12.66 -7.20 -13.77
N ARG A 142 -12.27 -6.18 -13.02
CA ARG A 142 -12.38 -4.77 -13.41
C ARG A 142 -11.13 -4.21 -14.10
N LEU A 143 -10.15 -5.05 -14.43
CA LEU A 143 -8.88 -4.59 -15.01
C LEU A 143 -9.09 -3.78 -16.29
N ASP A 144 -10.04 -4.17 -17.13
CA ASP A 144 -10.32 -3.44 -18.38
C ASP A 144 -10.89 -2.05 -18.11
N GLU A 145 -11.72 -1.88 -17.06
CA GLU A 145 -12.19 -0.57 -16.60
C GLU A 145 -11.05 0.29 -16.05
N ILE A 146 -10.15 -0.32 -15.25
CA ILE A 146 -9.00 0.38 -14.67
C ILE A 146 -8.08 0.91 -15.76
N ILE A 147 -7.74 0.07 -16.76
CA ILE A 147 -6.88 0.47 -17.88
C ILE A 147 -7.54 1.55 -18.74
N ALA A 148 -8.87 1.54 -18.86
CA ALA A 148 -9.60 2.57 -19.60
C ALA A 148 -9.58 3.96 -18.94
N LEU A 149 -9.11 4.07 -17.69
CA LEU A 149 -8.87 5.37 -17.03
C LEU A 149 -7.56 6.04 -17.48
N VAL A 150 -6.67 5.29 -18.14
CA VAL A 150 -5.42 5.83 -18.66
C VAL A 150 -5.74 6.72 -19.87
N PRO A 151 -5.32 8.00 -19.87
CA PRO A 151 -5.64 8.88 -20.98
C PRO A 151 -4.93 8.49 -22.28
N ASP A 152 -5.65 8.52 -23.41
CA ASP A 152 -5.12 8.15 -24.72
C ASP A 152 -3.93 9.04 -25.13
N SER A 153 -3.88 10.30 -24.68
CA SER A 153 -2.79 11.22 -25.04
C SER A 153 -1.44 10.80 -24.46
N TRP A 154 -1.42 9.92 -23.45
CA TRP A 154 -0.19 9.38 -22.88
C TRP A 154 0.44 8.31 -23.79
N ASN A 155 -0.26 7.90 -24.85
CA ASN A 155 0.23 7.04 -25.93
C ASN A 155 0.86 5.73 -25.44
N LEU A 156 0.27 5.16 -24.38
CA LEU A 156 0.68 3.89 -23.79
C LEU A 156 0.09 2.71 -24.57
N ASN A 157 0.86 1.63 -24.72
CA ASN A 157 0.35 0.38 -25.25
C ASN A 157 -0.49 -0.34 -24.18
N THR A 158 -1.75 0.05 -24.05
CA THR A 158 -2.68 -0.46 -23.03
C THR A 158 -2.96 -1.96 -23.17
N GLU A 159 -2.86 -2.52 -24.38
CA GLU A 159 -3.01 -3.96 -24.63
C GLU A 159 -1.82 -4.77 -24.12
N ASP A 160 -0.60 -4.26 -24.32
CA ASP A 160 0.60 -4.88 -23.74
C ASP A 160 0.60 -4.76 -22.22
N LEU A 161 0.27 -3.58 -21.68
CA LEU A 161 0.14 -3.36 -20.24
C LEU A 161 -0.88 -4.34 -19.60
N ARG A 162 -2.05 -4.50 -20.23
CA ARG A 162 -3.08 -5.46 -19.82
C ARG A 162 -2.52 -6.87 -19.73
N LYS A 163 -1.80 -7.33 -20.76
CA LYS A 163 -1.21 -8.68 -20.80
C LYS A 163 -0.19 -8.87 -19.69
N ARG A 164 0.69 -7.90 -19.47
CA ARG A 164 1.72 -7.96 -18.43
C ARG A 164 1.09 -8.00 -17.03
N ILE A 165 0.11 -7.14 -16.75
CA ILE A 165 -0.57 -7.13 -15.44
C ILE A 165 -1.26 -8.48 -15.21
N ARG A 166 -2.02 -9.01 -16.19
CA ARG A 166 -2.69 -10.33 -16.05
C ARG A 166 -1.70 -11.47 -15.81
N LYS A 167 -0.57 -11.45 -16.52
CA LYS A 167 0.45 -12.51 -16.45
C LYS A 167 1.22 -12.50 -15.13
N ASN A 168 1.42 -11.34 -14.52
CA ASN A 168 2.31 -11.20 -13.36
C ASN A 168 1.57 -10.95 -12.04
N VAL A 169 0.52 -10.11 -12.03
CA VAL A 169 -0.10 -9.60 -10.79
C VAL A 169 -1.31 -10.41 -10.34
N PHE A 170 -2.02 -11.04 -11.30
CA PHE A 170 -3.31 -11.70 -11.05
C PHE A 170 -3.25 -13.23 -11.17
N THR A 171 -2.09 -13.82 -10.91
CA THR A 171 -1.88 -15.27 -10.85
C THR A 171 -2.13 -15.78 -9.43
N GLU A 172 -2.57 -17.03 -9.33
CA GLU A 172 -2.79 -17.68 -8.03
C GLU A 172 -1.46 -17.84 -7.28
N ASP A 173 -0.42 -18.33 -7.97
CA ASP A 173 0.95 -18.47 -7.45
C ASP A 173 1.50 -17.16 -6.86
N TRP A 174 1.24 -16.02 -7.52
CA TRP A 174 1.69 -14.71 -7.02
C TRP A 174 0.92 -14.31 -5.76
N ASN A 175 -0.40 -14.48 -5.76
CA ASN A 175 -1.24 -14.18 -4.59
C ASN A 175 -0.83 -15.03 -3.37
N GLU A 176 -0.55 -16.32 -3.57
CA GLU A 176 -0.06 -17.20 -2.52
C GLU A 176 1.31 -16.75 -2.00
N THR A 177 2.23 -16.40 -2.90
CA THR A 177 3.53 -15.82 -2.56
C THR A 177 3.38 -14.56 -1.70
N CYS A 178 2.49 -13.64 -2.08
CA CYS A 178 2.22 -12.41 -1.34
C CYS A 178 1.72 -12.69 0.08
N VAL A 179 0.77 -13.61 0.23
CA VAL A 179 0.22 -14.00 1.54
C VAL A 179 1.30 -14.66 2.41
N ASN A 180 2.15 -15.51 1.82
CA ASN A 180 3.24 -16.16 2.54
C ASN A 180 4.26 -15.14 3.05
N TYR A 181 4.69 -14.20 2.20
CA TYR A 181 5.61 -13.13 2.58
C TYR A 181 5.00 -12.20 3.63
N PHE A 182 3.73 -11.82 3.47
CA PHE A 182 3.02 -11.02 4.46
C PHE A 182 3.03 -11.68 5.83
N ARG A 183 2.64 -12.97 5.91
CA ARG A 183 2.65 -13.73 7.18
C ARG A 183 4.07 -13.87 7.75
N MET A 184 5.06 -14.13 6.89
CA MET A 184 6.46 -14.25 7.28
C MET A 184 7.00 -12.94 7.90
N PHE A 185 6.72 -11.80 7.28
CA PHE A 185 7.14 -10.49 7.79
C PHE A 185 6.45 -10.13 9.10
N ILE A 186 5.14 -10.40 9.23
CA ILE A 186 4.42 -10.21 10.51
C ILE A 186 5.07 -11.04 11.62
N GLN A 187 5.33 -12.32 11.36
CA GLN A 187 5.96 -13.20 12.35
C GLN A 187 7.36 -12.70 12.75
N SER A 188 8.15 -12.27 11.77
CA SER A 188 9.56 -11.91 11.97
C SER A 188 9.75 -10.55 12.64
N PHE A 189 8.87 -9.58 12.36
CA PHE A 189 9.11 -8.18 12.74
C PHE A 189 8.09 -7.61 13.73
N ILE A 190 6.93 -8.25 13.92
CA ILE A 190 5.90 -7.79 14.87
C ILE A 190 5.73 -8.75 16.04
N VAL A 191 5.75 -10.07 15.78
CA VAL A 191 5.53 -11.09 16.82
C VAL A 191 6.81 -11.42 17.58
N ASN A 192 7.90 -11.68 16.85
CA ASN A 192 9.23 -11.94 17.41
C ASN A 192 9.91 -10.64 17.86
#